data_AF-A0A2Z5MX91-F1
#
_entry.id   AF-A0A2Z5MX91-F1
#
_cell.length_a   1.000
_cell.length_b   1.000
_cell.length_c   1.000
_cell.angle_alpha   90.00
_cell.angle_beta   90.00
_cell.angle_gamma   90.00
#
_symmetry.space_group_name_H-M   'P 1'
#
loop_
_entity.id
_entity.type
_entity.pdbx_description
1 polymer ?
#
loop_
_entity_poly.entity_id
_entity_poly.type
_entity_poly.pdbx_seq_one_letter_code
_entity_poly.pdbx_strand_id
1 'polypeptide(L)'
;MPEALAARASGVRRSGASSARVMRAYRYARRWSVRTVTGAALAGACVAASLVVPVEPARAEGRAPATSPIHPSQVPPPGMSLPGFHAPAASDGTVARGTVRVQPARMPFYVATKGKVTLYVLGTLHTGDPSDYPSVQPFRPRILAALAASPTLALELSPDDLLESQDDVSKYGVCRYPCLQRLLPEPLWQRLAARLRGNPAALAEIRKMRPWLAALVVETYDSLSAGLQTEYGTEAQLQNVFLKKKGGRVIGLETLAEQMRAFTGLTLAEQREMLAQDMVQTPAQNADDIKSLHRLWRIGDADAISAWAVAKGERLARSKALSASIDNKIVYERNRRFVARMTAIAAPNRPLFVAIGALHLGGPRGVLELLRQQGYRVDAN
;
A
#
# COMPACT_ATOMS: atom_id res chain seq x y z
N MET A 1 -32.46 -80.29 -24.96
CA MET A 1 -32.16 -80.91 -26.26
C MET A 1 -32.70 -80.01 -27.36
N PRO A 2 -31.98 -79.72 -28.46
CA PRO A 2 -30.57 -79.99 -28.81
C PRO A 2 -29.70 -78.71 -28.68
N GLU A 3 -28.37 -78.72 -28.46
CA GLU A 3 -27.23 -79.23 -29.27
C GLU A 3 -27.08 -78.51 -30.64
N ALA A 4 -25.91 -78.19 -31.20
CA ALA A 4 -24.48 -78.26 -30.84
C ALA A 4 -23.70 -77.50 -31.96
N LEU A 5 -22.47 -76.99 -31.80
CA LEU A 5 -21.16 -77.60 -32.18
C LEU A 5 -20.19 -76.40 -32.45
N ALA A 6 -18.85 -76.44 -32.44
CA ALA A 6 -17.75 -77.15 -31.77
C ALA A 6 -16.44 -76.73 -32.51
N ALA A 7 -15.31 -76.55 -31.80
CA ALA A 7 -13.89 -76.77 -32.21
C ALA A 7 -12.93 -75.88 -31.36
N ARG A 8 -12.21 -76.37 -30.33
CA ARG A 8 -10.88 -77.05 -30.28
C ARG A 8 -9.72 -76.29 -30.96
N ALA A 9 -8.82 -75.68 -30.16
CA ALA A 9 -7.45 -76.11 -29.76
C ALA A 9 -6.37 -75.64 -30.79
N SER A 10 -5.15 -75.16 -30.48
CA SER A 10 -4.13 -75.58 -29.52
C SER A 10 -2.89 -74.65 -29.53
N GLY A 11 -2.14 -74.64 -28.41
CA GLY A 11 -0.69 -74.35 -28.28
C GLY A 11 -0.22 -72.88 -28.42
N VAL A 12 0.91 -72.42 -27.85
CA VAL A 12 1.94 -72.93 -26.93
C VAL A 12 2.76 -71.68 -26.48
N ARG A 13 3.31 -71.73 -25.26
CA ARG A 13 4.24 -70.76 -24.61
C ARG A 13 5.50 -70.51 -25.48
N ARG A 14 6.31 -69.44 -25.39
CA ARG A 14 7.03 -68.80 -24.27
C ARG A 14 7.90 -67.71 -24.95
N SER A 15 8.10 -66.52 -24.40
CA SER A 15 9.33 -66.11 -23.69
C SER A 15 9.53 -64.60 -23.89
N GLY A 16 10.29 -63.96 -23.00
CA GLY A 16 10.80 -62.61 -23.22
C GLY A 16 10.29 -61.57 -22.24
N ALA A 17 10.87 -61.58 -21.04
CA ALA A 17 10.79 -60.46 -20.12
C ALA A 17 11.30 -59.19 -20.79
N SER A 18 10.45 -58.19 -20.97
CA SER A 18 10.84 -56.78 -20.96
C SER A 18 9.60 -55.93 -20.68
N SER A 19 9.78 -54.92 -19.83
CA SER A 19 8.85 -53.80 -19.62
C SER A 19 7.58 -54.00 -18.76
N ALA A 20 7.61 -54.89 -17.76
CA ALA A 20 6.80 -54.70 -16.54
C ALA A 20 7.40 -53.58 -15.67
N ARG A 21 7.54 -52.38 -16.25
CA ARG A 21 7.92 -51.11 -15.61
C ARG A 21 7.67 -49.89 -16.51
N VAL A 22 6.85 -49.99 -17.56
CA VAL A 22 6.44 -48.82 -18.35
C VAL A 22 5.02 -49.03 -18.84
N MET A 23 4.04 -48.98 -17.93
CA MET A 23 2.63 -48.60 -18.20
C MET A 23 1.82 -48.67 -16.91
N ARG A 24 2.24 -47.88 -15.93
CA ARG A 24 1.42 -47.44 -14.79
C ARG A 24 1.41 -45.91 -14.69
N ALA A 25 1.63 -45.24 -15.82
CA ALA A 25 1.77 -43.80 -15.94
C ALA A 25 0.99 -43.30 -17.16
N TYR A 26 -0.31 -43.63 -17.29
CA TYR A 26 -1.19 -42.96 -18.26
C TYR A 26 -2.68 -43.03 -17.86
N ARG A 27 -2.99 -42.96 -16.55
CA ARG A 27 -4.34 -42.64 -16.04
C ARG A 27 -4.25 -41.96 -14.66
N TYR A 28 -3.46 -40.89 -14.56
CA TYR A 28 -3.51 -39.92 -13.44
C TYR A 28 -2.74 -38.65 -13.85
N ALA A 29 -3.22 -37.97 -14.89
CA ALA A 29 -2.70 -36.66 -15.32
C ALA A 29 -3.85 -35.84 -15.91
N ARG A 30 -4.86 -35.57 -15.07
CA ARG A 30 -5.89 -34.56 -15.33
C ARG A 30 -6.43 -34.03 -14.01
N ARG A 31 -5.53 -33.49 -13.21
CA ARG A 31 -5.72 -32.68 -12.00
C ARG A 31 -4.32 -32.18 -11.66
N TRP A 32 -4.19 -30.95 -11.18
CA TRP A 32 -2.94 -30.19 -10.93
C TRP A 32 -2.44 -29.34 -12.10
N SER A 33 -3.15 -28.24 -12.37
CA SER A 33 -2.56 -27.00 -12.90
C SER A 33 -3.53 -25.81 -12.84
N VAL A 34 -4.21 -25.59 -11.70
CA VAL A 34 -4.88 -24.30 -11.41
C VAL A 34 -4.86 -24.05 -9.91
N ARG A 35 -3.68 -23.72 -9.36
CA ARG A 35 -3.53 -23.22 -7.98
C ARG A 35 -2.31 -22.31 -7.89
N THR A 36 -2.28 -21.25 -8.69
CA THR A 36 -1.31 -20.14 -8.58
C THR A 36 -1.88 -18.84 -9.17
N VAL A 37 -3.09 -18.41 -8.77
CA VAL A 37 -3.56 -17.02 -9.00
C VAL A 37 -4.42 -16.47 -7.83
N THR A 38 -4.76 -17.25 -6.81
CA THR A 38 -5.74 -16.84 -5.78
C THR A 38 -5.10 -16.39 -4.46
N GLY A 39 -4.25 -15.35 -4.48
CA GLY A 39 -3.59 -14.86 -3.26
C GLY A 39 -3.18 -13.38 -3.20
N ALA A 40 -3.40 -12.57 -4.25
CA ALA A 40 -2.86 -11.21 -4.30
C ALA A 40 -3.86 -10.07 -4.00
N ALA A 41 -5.12 -10.36 -3.66
CA ALA A 41 -6.15 -9.33 -3.45
C ALA A 41 -6.59 -9.11 -1.99
N LEU A 42 -6.13 -9.96 -1.05
CA LEU A 42 -6.33 -9.77 0.40
C LEU A 42 -5.08 -9.24 1.12
N ALA A 43 -3.95 -9.19 0.41
CA ALA A 43 -2.76 -8.48 0.83
C ALA A 43 -3.04 -6.97 0.91
N GLY A 44 -3.56 -6.31 -0.14
CA GLY A 44 -3.58 -4.84 -0.25
C GLY A 44 -4.37 -4.02 0.80
N ALA A 45 -5.17 -4.65 1.67
CA ALA A 45 -5.83 -3.94 2.78
C ALA A 45 -4.97 -3.88 4.05
N CYS A 46 -4.06 -4.86 4.22
CA CYS A 46 -3.00 -4.85 5.24
C CYS A 46 -1.64 -4.47 4.66
N VAL A 47 -1.47 -4.60 3.34
CA VAL A 47 -0.24 -4.42 2.57
C VAL A 47 -0.08 -2.98 2.06
N ALA A 48 -0.51 -2.03 2.89
CA ALA A 48 0.34 -0.88 3.22
C ALA A 48 1.55 -1.31 4.09
N ALA A 49 1.54 -2.55 4.60
CA ALA A 49 2.68 -3.27 5.16
C ALA A 49 2.74 -4.72 4.63
N SER A 50 3.83 -5.03 3.93
CA SER A 50 4.35 -6.39 3.64
C SER A 50 3.94 -7.08 2.32
N LEU A 51 4.65 -6.76 1.23
CA LEU A 51 5.18 -7.79 0.32
C LEU A 51 6.62 -7.44 -0.06
N VAL A 52 7.59 -8.04 0.64
CA VAL A 52 8.92 -8.30 0.08
C VAL A 52 8.80 -9.61 -0.68
N VAL A 53 8.97 -9.58 -2.00
CA VAL A 53 9.22 -10.77 -2.80
C VAL A 53 10.69 -11.15 -2.58
N PRO A 54 11.03 -12.40 -2.20
CA PRO A 54 12.42 -12.80 -2.10
C PRO A 54 13.05 -12.87 -3.49
N VAL A 55 14.09 -12.08 -3.73
CA VAL A 55 15.01 -12.25 -4.85
C VAL A 55 16.16 -13.11 -4.35
N GLU A 56 16.27 -14.34 -4.85
CA GLU A 56 17.46 -15.16 -4.67
C GLU A 56 18.67 -14.49 -5.36
N PRO A 57 19.86 -14.47 -4.73
CA PRO A 57 21.08 -14.05 -5.41
C PRO A 57 21.55 -15.20 -6.31
N ALA A 58 21.42 -15.04 -7.62
CA ALA A 58 22.15 -15.86 -8.57
C ALA A 58 23.66 -15.60 -8.38
N ARG A 59 24.34 -16.53 -7.70
CA ARG A 59 25.80 -16.63 -7.71
C ARG A 59 26.27 -16.95 -9.13
N ALA A 60 27.05 -16.05 -9.72
CA ALA A 60 27.88 -16.37 -10.88
C ALA A 60 29.33 -16.53 -10.39
N GLU A 61 29.78 -17.77 -10.22
CA GLU A 61 31.21 -18.11 -10.31
C GLU A 61 31.50 -18.63 -11.72
N GLY A 62 32.65 -18.21 -12.25
CA GLY A 62 32.82 -17.96 -13.67
C GLY A 62 33.30 -19.13 -14.54
N ARG A 63 33.34 -18.84 -15.85
CA ARG A 63 34.46 -19.18 -16.75
C ARG A 63 34.27 -18.42 -18.08
N ALA A 64 35.26 -17.63 -18.47
CA ALA A 64 35.38 -17.12 -19.83
C ALA A 64 35.65 -18.29 -20.82
N PRO A 65 35.30 -18.15 -22.10
CA PRO A 65 36.33 -17.72 -23.05
C PRO A 65 35.86 -16.77 -24.19
N ALA A 66 36.77 -15.85 -24.51
CA ALA A 66 37.25 -15.39 -25.82
C ALA A 66 36.32 -15.10 -27.04
N THR A 67 36.48 -13.86 -27.52
CA THR A 67 36.65 -13.38 -28.92
C THR A 67 35.45 -12.92 -29.78
N SER A 68 35.44 -11.59 -30.01
CA SER A 68 35.26 -10.85 -31.30
C SER A 68 33.86 -10.37 -31.76
N PRO A 69 33.79 -9.25 -32.53
CA PRO A 69 32.92 -8.10 -32.23
C PRO A 69 31.62 -8.00 -33.06
N ILE A 70 30.64 -7.27 -32.52
CA ILE A 70 29.33 -6.99 -33.14
C ILE A 70 29.38 -5.65 -33.90
N HIS A 71 29.05 -5.69 -35.19
CA HIS A 71 28.75 -4.54 -36.04
C HIS A 71 27.38 -3.90 -35.70
N PRO A 72 27.19 -2.58 -35.91
CA PRO A 72 25.95 -1.89 -35.60
C PRO A 72 24.96 -1.94 -36.77
N SER A 73 23.72 -2.38 -36.51
CA SER A 73 22.63 -2.32 -37.50
C SER A 73 21.53 -1.35 -37.06
N GLN A 74 21.60 -0.16 -37.65
CA GLN A 74 20.53 0.64 -38.27
C GLN A 74 19.17 0.82 -37.57
N VAL A 75 18.89 2.08 -37.25
CA VAL A 75 17.59 2.67 -36.91
C VAL A 75 16.75 2.86 -38.20
N PRO A 76 15.44 2.55 -38.22
CA PRO A 76 14.57 2.84 -39.37
C PRO A 76 14.01 4.28 -39.35
N PRO A 77 13.67 4.87 -40.52
CA PRO A 77 13.23 6.26 -40.64
C PRO A 77 11.74 6.46 -40.31
N PRO A 78 11.27 7.71 -40.05
CA PRO A 78 9.89 7.96 -39.66
C PRO A 78 8.98 8.18 -40.88
N GLY A 79 7.74 7.70 -40.80
CA GLY A 79 6.65 8.20 -41.63
C GLY A 79 5.62 7.16 -42.11
N MET A 80 4.50 7.07 -41.41
CA MET A 80 3.17 6.96 -42.02
C MET A 80 2.08 7.23 -40.96
N SER A 81 1.41 8.36 -41.09
CA SER A 81 0.23 8.74 -40.29
C SER A 81 -1.04 8.16 -40.93
N LEU A 82 -2.00 7.74 -40.08
CA LEU A 82 -3.32 7.27 -40.49
C LEU A 82 -4.22 8.45 -40.93
N PRO A 83 -5.11 8.28 -41.91
CA PRO A 83 -5.98 9.34 -42.41
C PRO A 83 -7.05 9.71 -41.37
N GLY A 84 -7.17 11.00 -41.03
CA GLY A 84 -8.27 11.54 -40.22
C GLY A 84 -7.91 12.49 -39.08
N PHE A 85 -6.62 12.70 -38.77
CA PHE A 85 -6.18 13.67 -37.76
C PHE A 85 -5.29 14.74 -38.38
N HIS A 86 -5.81 15.96 -38.53
CA HIS A 86 -4.96 17.14 -38.73
C HIS A 86 -4.52 17.64 -37.36
N ALA A 87 -3.23 17.48 -37.04
CA ALA A 87 -2.61 18.24 -35.95
C ALA A 87 -2.51 19.72 -36.38
N PRO A 88 -2.72 20.70 -35.47
CA PRO A 88 -2.52 22.10 -35.80
C PRO A 88 -1.05 22.35 -36.15
N ALA A 89 -0.81 23.31 -37.05
CA ALA A 89 0.53 23.73 -37.43
C ALA A 89 1.33 24.17 -36.19
N ALA A 90 2.57 23.69 -36.09
CA ALA A 90 3.49 24.03 -35.02
C ALA A 90 3.76 25.54 -35.04
N SER A 91 3.35 26.24 -33.99
CA SER A 91 3.86 27.58 -33.70
C SER A 91 5.31 27.47 -33.25
N ASP A 92 6.21 28.25 -33.86
CA ASP A 92 7.60 28.47 -33.42
C ASP A 92 7.66 29.22 -32.09
N GLY A 93 7.07 28.63 -31.05
CA GLY A 93 7.29 29.06 -29.68
C GLY A 93 8.64 28.52 -29.22
N THR A 94 9.52 29.41 -28.77
CA THR A 94 10.75 29.04 -28.07
C THR A 94 10.40 28.20 -26.84
N VAL A 95 10.35 26.87 -27.00
CA VAL A 95 10.24 25.96 -25.86
C VAL A 95 11.62 25.94 -25.23
N ALA A 96 11.79 26.67 -24.14
CA ALA A 96 12.95 26.51 -23.28
C ALA A 96 13.05 25.02 -22.92
N ARG A 97 13.97 24.30 -23.55
CA ARG A 97 14.34 22.92 -23.18
C ARG A 97 15.17 22.97 -21.90
N GLY A 98 14.58 23.53 -20.84
CA GLY A 98 15.09 23.33 -19.49
C GLY A 98 14.66 21.93 -19.06
N THR A 99 15.61 21.11 -18.62
CA THR A 99 15.27 19.95 -17.80
C THR A 99 14.46 20.47 -16.61
N VAL A 100 13.20 20.05 -16.50
CA VAL A 100 12.42 20.32 -15.29
C VAL A 100 13.17 19.64 -14.15
N ARG A 101 13.90 20.43 -13.37
CA ARG A 101 14.62 19.93 -12.21
C ARG A 101 13.57 19.50 -11.21
N VAL A 102 13.32 18.19 -11.13
CA VAL A 102 12.39 17.61 -10.16
C VAL A 102 12.89 18.03 -8.77
N GLN A 103 12.16 18.94 -8.13
CA GLN A 103 12.45 19.33 -6.76
C GLN A 103 12.20 18.11 -5.88
N PRO A 104 13.17 17.69 -5.05
CA PRO A 104 12.97 16.59 -4.12
C PRO A 104 11.77 16.87 -3.21
N ALA A 105 10.96 15.85 -2.94
CA ALA A 105 9.85 15.97 -2.01
C ALA A 105 10.35 16.50 -0.66
N ARG A 106 9.72 17.59 -0.17
CA ARG A 106 10.05 18.18 1.12
C ARG A 106 9.59 17.29 2.26
N MET A 107 8.40 16.71 2.11
CA MET A 107 7.68 15.90 3.10
C MET A 107 7.36 16.70 4.38
N PRO A 108 6.24 16.46 5.06
CA PRO A 108 5.90 17.17 6.30
C PRO A 108 6.85 16.72 7.42
N PHE A 109 7.97 17.43 7.56
CA PHE A 109 9.06 17.11 8.47
C PHE A 109 9.32 18.25 9.46
N TYR A 110 9.20 17.93 10.74
CA TYR A 110 9.24 18.89 11.84
C TYR A 110 10.22 18.43 12.92
N VAL A 111 10.78 19.40 13.65
CA VAL A 111 11.56 19.14 14.87
C VAL A 111 10.81 19.72 16.05
N ALA A 112 10.50 18.88 17.04
CA ALA A 112 9.94 19.31 18.31
C ALA A 112 11.01 19.20 19.41
N THR A 113 11.31 20.31 20.10
CA THR A 113 12.34 20.37 21.14
C THR A 113 11.79 20.86 22.47
N LYS A 114 12.25 20.25 23.57
CA LYS A 114 11.95 20.68 24.95
C LYS A 114 13.17 20.43 25.82
N GLY A 115 13.90 21.51 26.16
CA GLY A 115 15.19 21.39 26.84
C GLY A 115 16.17 20.55 26.00
N LYS A 116 16.66 19.43 26.56
CA LYS A 116 17.57 18.49 25.88
C LYS A 116 16.83 17.36 25.14
N VAL A 117 15.50 17.37 25.11
CA VAL A 117 14.68 16.37 24.40
C VAL A 117 14.43 16.84 22.97
N THR A 118 14.65 15.95 22.01
CA THR A 118 14.40 16.19 20.58
C THR A 118 13.56 15.08 19.99
N LEU A 119 12.44 15.45 19.36
CA LEU A 119 11.62 14.58 18.53
C LEU A 119 11.73 15.08 17.08
N TYR A 120 12.06 14.18 16.16
CA TYR A 120 11.88 14.41 14.74
C TYR A 120 10.55 13.79 14.33
N VAL A 121 9.66 14.56 13.71
CA VAL A 121 8.31 14.09 13.35
C VAL A 121 8.14 14.21 11.84
N LEU A 122 7.92 13.08 11.18
CA LEU A 122 7.69 12.99 9.74
C LEU A 122 6.29 12.46 9.46
N GLY A 123 5.52 13.17 8.64
CA GLY A 123 4.22 12.70 8.16
C GLY A 123 4.39 11.77 6.96
N THR A 124 3.78 10.60 7.01
CA THR A 124 3.92 9.53 6.02
C THR A 124 2.69 9.37 5.14
N LEU A 125 2.87 8.75 3.98
CA LEU A 125 1.79 8.19 3.17
C LEU A 125 2.04 6.70 2.95
N HIS A 126 0.98 5.90 3.03
CA HIS A 126 1.04 4.44 2.83
C HIS A 126 1.29 4.01 1.38
N THR A 127 1.13 4.92 0.44
CA THR A 127 1.50 4.75 -0.96
C THR A 127 2.34 5.94 -1.41
N GLY A 128 3.21 5.74 -2.39
CA GLY A 128 4.09 6.79 -2.89
C GLY A 128 4.37 6.67 -4.37
N ASP A 129 4.99 7.71 -4.91
CA ASP A 129 5.53 7.72 -6.27
C ASP A 129 7.01 7.35 -6.22
N PRO A 130 7.50 6.41 -7.06
CA PRO A 130 8.91 6.05 -7.12
C PRO A 130 9.86 7.25 -7.29
N SER A 131 9.41 8.30 -7.98
CA SER A 131 10.19 9.51 -8.23
C SER A 131 10.49 10.33 -6.97
N ASP A 132 9.74 10.11 -5.87
CA ASP A 132 10.01 10.77 -4.59
C ASP A 132 11.19 10.15 -3.82
N TYR A 133 11.62 8.94 -4.21
CA TYR A 133 12.67 8.17 -3.51
C TYR A 133 13.81 7.77 -4.47
N PRO A 134 14.58 8.74 -5.02
CA PRO A 134 15.68 8.43 -5.91
C PRO A 134 16.74 7.59 -5.20
N SER A 135 17.31 6.60 -5.90
CA SER A 135 18.19 5.56 -5.34
C SER A 135 19.41 6.08 -4.58
N VAL A 136 19.95 7.24 -5.00
CA VAL A 136 21.12 7.87 -4.36
C VAL A 136 20.74 8.59 -3.05
N GLN A 137 19.57 9.21 -3.01
CA GLN A 137 19.15 10.05 -1.89
C GLN A 137 17.62 9.98 -1.72
N PRO A 138 17.11 8.90 -1.10
CA PRO A 138 15.67 8.66 -0.99
C PRO A 138 14.97 9.67 -0.07
N PHE A 139 15.72 10.40 0.75
CA PHE A 139 15.21 11.47 1.59
C PHE A 139 16.16 12.67 1.58
N ARG A 140 15.61 13.87 1.83
CA ARG A 140 16.41 15.10 1.99
C ARG A 140 17.52 14.93 3.05
N PRO A 141 18.67 15.63 2.93
CA PRO A 141 19.78 15.52 3.88
C PRO A 141 19.39 15.67 5.35
N ARG A 142 18.44 16.56 5.66
CA ARG A 142 17.97 16.80 7.03
C ARG A 142 17.22 15.61 7.63
N ILE A 143 16.39 14.92 6.83
CA ILE A 143 15.69 13.70 7.27
C ILE A 143 16.71 12.58 7.50
N LEU A 144 17.67 12.41 6.58
CA LEU A 144 18.73 11.41 6.73
C LEU A 144 19.61 11.68 7.96
N ALA A 145 19.95 12.94 8.22
CA ALA A 145 20.72 13.32 9.41
C ALA A 145 19.94 13.04 10.71
N ALA A 146 18.63 13.33 10.72
CA ALA A 146 17.75 13.04 11.85
C ALA A 146 17.61 11.53 12.11
N LEU A 147 17.43 10.72 11.05
CA LEU A 147 17.44 9.26 11.14
C LEU A 147 18.79 8.74 11.67
N ALA A 148 19.90 9.28 11.17
CA ALA A 148 21.24 8.90 11.62
C ALA A 148 21.49 9.26 13.09
N ALA A 149 20.99 10.40 13.56
CA ALA A 149 21.12 10.85 14.95
C ALA A 149 20.22 10.07 15.93
N SER A 150 19.14 9.45 15.44
CA SER A 150 18.15 8.79 16.28
C SER A 150 18.47 7.30 16.48
N PRO A 151 18.61 6.80 17.73
CA PRO A 151 18.74 5.37 17.99
C PRO A 151 17.41 4.60 17.86
N THR A 152 16.27 5.28 17.80
CA THR A 152 14.95 4.65 17.67
C THR A 152 14.12 5.34 16.61
N LEU A 153 13.49 4.53 15.77
CA LEU A 153 12.43 4.91 14.83
C LEU A 153 11.09 4.41 15.42
N ALA A 154 10.20 5.33 15.73
CA ALA A 154 8.84 5.03 16.17
C ALA A 154 7.88 5.23 14.99
N LEU A 155 7.23 4.14 14.59
CA LEU A 155 6.17 4.12 13.59
C LEU A 155 4.80 4.06 14.27
N GLU A 156 3.70 4.07 13.53
CA GLU A 156 2.38 3.76 14.11
C GLU A 156 2.38 2.33 14.68
N LEU A 157 2.74 1.34 13.87
CA LEU A 157 2.89 -0.07 14.26
C LEU A 157 4.34 -0.52 14.19
N SER A 158 4.73 -1.45 15.06
CA SER A 158 6.06 -2.07 14.99
C SER A 158 6.15 -3.06 13.83
N PRO A 159 7.36 -3.40 13.33
CA PRO A 159 7.51 -4.46 12.33
C PRO A 159 6.91 -5.81 12.77
N ASP A 160 6.98 -6.12 14.06
CA ASP A 160 6.41 -7.35 14.62
C ASP A 160 4.87 -7.32 14.55
N ASP A 161 4.23 -6.19 14.93
CA ASP A 161 2.79 -5.98 14.77
C ASP A 161 2.35 -6.09 13.29
N LEU A 162 3.19 -5.61 12.36
CA LEU A 162 2.91 -5.69 10.93
C LEU A 162 2.94 -7.13 10.41
N LEU A 163 3.79 -8.00 10.96
CA LEU A 163 3.82 -9.42 10.62
C LEU A 163 2.56 -10.15 11.10
N GLU A 164 2.01 -9.78 12.26
CA GLU A 164 0.78 -10.33 12.83
C GLU A 164 -0.50 -9.76 12.18
N SER A 165 -0.38 -8.66 11.42
CA SER A 165 -1.52 -7.87 10.92
C SER A 165 -2.49 -8.60 9.98
N GLN A 166 -2.01 -9.55 9.17
CA GLN A 166 -2.84 -10.19 8.14
C GLN A 166 -3.92 -11.11 8.73
N ASP A 167 -3.56 -11.85 9.78
CA ASP A 167 -4.48 -12.78 10.43
C ASP A 167 -5.56 -12.04 11.21
N ASP A 168 -5.18 -10.97 11.91
CA ASP A 168 -6.09 -10.20 12.74
C ASP A 168 -7.02 -9.30 11.90
N VAL A 169 -6.55 -8.67 10.82
CA VAL A 169 -7.43 -7.95 9.90
C VAL A 169 -8.44 -8.89 9.25
N SER A 170 -8.00 -10.08 8.81
CA SER A 170 -8.91 -11.09 8.27
C SER A 170 -9.94 -11.52 9.31
N LYS A 171 -9.50 -11.80 10.53
CA LYS A 171 -10.36 -12.21 11.65
C LYS A 171 -11.43 -11.18 12.01
N TYR A 172 -11.10 -9.89 12.04
CA TYR A 172 -12.04 -8.85 12.46
C TYR A 172 -12.79 -8.20 11.29
N GLY A 173 -12.23 -8.25 10.09
CA GLY A 173 -12.70 -7.54 8.90
C GLY A 173 -13.38 -8.43 7.87
N VAL A 174 -13.16 -9.75 7.88
CA VAL A 174 -13.73 -10.68 6.90
C VAL A 174 -14.73 -11.63 7.56
N CYS A 175 -15.96 -11.61 7.05
CA CYS A 175 -17.03 -12.50 7.45
C CYS A 175 -16.89 -13.88 6.79
N ARG A 176 -17.40 -14.92 7.48
CA ARG A 176 -17.51 -16.28 6.91
C ARG A 176 -18.47 -16.39 5.72
N TYR A 177 -19.36 -15.42 5.57
CA TYR A 177 -20.34 -15.31 4.48
C TYR A 177 -20.23 -13.95 3.79
N PRO A 178 -20.78 -13.77 2.57
CA PRO A 178 -20.87 -12.48 1.88
C PRO A 178 -21.70 -11.42 2.63
N CYS A 179 -21.15 -10.86 3.71
CA CYS A 179 -21.88 -10.00 4.63
C CYS A 179 -22.04 -8.57 4.13
N LEU A 180 -21.13 -8.07 3.28
CA LEU A 180 -21.10 -6.64 2.93
C LEU A 180 -22.44 -6.19 2.33
N GLN A 181 -22.98 -6.94 1.37
CA GLN A 181 -24.26 -6.63 0.73
C GLN A 181 -25.42 -6.53 1.73
N ARG A 182 -25.42 -7.35 2.80
CA ARG A 182 -26.43 -7.29 3.87
C ARG A 182 -26.19 -6.13 4.83
N LEU A 183 -24.93 -5.76 5.01
CA LEU A 183 -24.50 -4.71 5.91
C LEU A 183 -24.59 -3.31 5.29
N LEU A 184 -24.76 -3.16 3.97
CA LEU A 184 -24.91 -1.86 3.32
C LEU A 184 -26.37 -1.59 2.93
N PRO A 185 -26.81 -0.31 2.93
CA PRO A 185 -28.03 0.07 2.22
C PRO A 185 -27.92 -0.28 0.73
N GLU A 186 -29.00 -0.73 0.11
CA GLU A 186 -29.03 -1.19 -1.29
C GLU A 186 -28.40 -0.17 -2.27
N PRO A 187 -28.69 1.14 -2.21
CA PRO A 187 -28.07 2.11 -3.13
C PRO A 187 -26.54 2.20 -2.98
N LEU A 188 -26.01 1.98 -1.78
CA LEU A 188 -24.57 2.02 -1.52
C LEU A 188 -23.90 0.74 -2.05
N TRP A 189 -24.53 -0.42 -1.84
CA TRP A 189 -24.07 -1.68 -2.43
C TRP A 189 -24.01 -1.61 -3.96
N GLN A 190 -25.08 -1.11 -4.60
CA GLN A 190 -25.13 -0.99 -6.07
C GLN A 190 -24.02 -0.06 -6.61
N ARG A 191 -23.73 1.05 -5.93
CA ARG A 191 -22.61 1.93 -6.31
C ARG A 191 -21.26 1.23 -6.20
N LEU A 192 -21.00 0.53 -5.10
CA LEU A 192 -19.76 -0.23 -4.92
C LEU A 192 -19.61 -1.34 -5.97
N ALA A 193 -20.67 -2.12 -6.19
CA ALA A 193 -20.67 -3.20 -7.18
C ALA A 193 -20.48 -2.67 -8.61
N ALA A 194 -21.06 -1.52 -8.94
CA ALA A 194 -20.83 -0.85 -10.22
C ALA A 194 -19.38 -0.39 -10.37
N ARG A 195 -18.79 0.20 -9.32
CA ARG A 195 -17.38 0.65 -9.30
C ARG A 195 -16.40 -0.49 -9.57
N LEU A 196 -16.68 -1.67 -9.02
CA LEU A 196 -15.82 -2.85 -9.15
C LEU A 196 -16.20 -3.78 -10.31
N ARG A 197 -17.16 -3.39 -11.18
CA ARG A 197 -17.64 -4.25 -12.27
C ARG A 197 -16.54 -4.68 -13.25
N GLY A 198 -15.56 -3.81 -13.48
CA GLY A 198 -14.37 -4.11 -14.30
C GLY A 198 -13.36 -5.05 -13.63
N ASN A 199 -13.55 -5.38 -12.35
CA ASN A 199 -12.69 -6.30 -11.59
C ASN A 199 -13.53 -7.31 -10.79
N PRO A 200 -14.05 -8.36 -11.44
CA PRO A 200 -14.91 -9.37 -10.81
C PRO A 200 -14.25 -10.09 -9.62
N ALA A 201 -12.92 -10.25 -9.64
CA ALA A 201 -12.17 -10.86 -8.55
C ALA A 201 -12.20 -9.95 -7.30
N ALA A 202 -11.90 -8.66 -7.45
CA ALA A 202 -12.02 -7.70 -6.35
C ALA A 202 -13.45 -7.61 -5.81
N LEU A 203 -14.46 -7.61 -6.69
CA LEU A 203 -15.86 -7.64 -6.27
C LEU A 203 -16.20 -8.92 -5.49
N ALA A 204 -15.64 -10.08 -5.86
CA ALA A 204 -15.86 -11.33 -5.13
C ALA A 204 -15.24 -11.30 -3.72
N GLU A 205 -14.04 -10.74 -3.58
CA GLU A 205 -13.35 -10.64 -2.30
C GLU A 205 -14.02 -9.64 -1.35
N ILE A 206 -14.33 -8.43 -1.84
CA ILE A 206 -14.90 -7.37 -1.01
C ILE A 206 -16.27 -7.75 -0.41
N ARG A 207 -17.02 -8.66 -1.07
CA ARG A 207 -18.34 -9.13 -0.59
C ARG A 207 -18.31 -9.71 0.81
N LYS A 208 -17.19 -10.30 1.22
CA LYS A 208 -17.03 -10.89 2.55
C LYS A 208 -16.52 -9.88 3.58
N MET A 209 -16.14 -8.67 3.17
CA MET A 209 -15.58 -7.67 4.08
C MET A 209 -16.68 -6.97 4.88
N ARG A 210 -16.36 -6.55 6.10
CA ARG A 210 -17.17 -5.59 6.85
C ARG A 210 -16.99 -4.20 6.22
N PRO A 211 -17.94 -3.26 6.39
CA PRO A 211 -17.89 -1.98 5.69
C PRO A 211 -16.62 -1.16 5.95
N TRP A 212 -16.06 -1.20 7.16
CA TRP A 212 -14.81 -0.49 7.45
C TRP A 212 -13.64 -0.98 6.60
N LEU A 213 -13.48 -2.30 6.47
CA LEU A 213 -12.39 -2.89 5.70
C LEU A 213 -12.60 -2.65 4.20
N ALA A 214 -13.85 -2.70 3.75
CA ALA A 214 -14.20 -2.38 2.37
C ALA A 214 -13.82 -0.93 2.00
N ALA A 215 -14.00 0.03 2.91
CA ALA A 215 -13.59 1.41 2.67
C ALA A 215 -12.06 1.54 2.52
N LEU A 216 -11.27 0.93 3.42
CA LEU A 216 -9.81 0.93 3.31
C LEU A 216 -9.33 0.31 1.99
N VAL A 217 -9.94 -0.79 1.55
CA VAL A 217 -9.62 -1.42 0.27
C VAL A 217 -9.94 -0.51 -0.93
N VAL A 218 -11.08 0.16 -0.89
CA VAL A 218 -11.47 1.12 -1.94
C VAL A 218 -10.47 2.27 -2.01
N GLU A 219 -10.08 2.82 -0.86
CA GLU A 219 -9.08 3.91 -0.79
C GLU A 219 -7.72 3.46 -1.35
N THR A 220 -7.30 2.23 -1.06
CA THR A 220 -6.09 1.65 -1.67
C THR A 220 -6.23 1.57 -3.20
N TYR A 221 -7.35 1.08 -3.73
CA TYR A 221 -7.56 1.04 -5.19
C TYR A 221 -7.53 2.42 -5.83
N ASP A 222 -8.09 3.42 -5.16
CA ASP A 222 -8.06 4.80 -5.63
C ASP A 222 -6.64 5.35 -5.68
N SER A 223 -5.83 5.04 -4.67
CA SER A 223 -4.42 5.39 -4.62
C SER A 223 -3.61 4.75 -5.74
N LEU A 224 -3.84 3.46 -6.02
CA LEU A 224 -3.21 2.77 -7.15
C LEU A 224 -3.65 3.35 -8.49
N SER A 225 -4.94 3.69 -8.63
CA SER A 225 -5.45 4.34 -9.84
C SER A 225 -4.89 5.75 -10.06
N ALA A 226 -4.44 6.41 -8.99
CA ALA A 226 -3.74 7.68 -9.03
C ALA A 226 -2.27 7.55 -9.49
N GLY A 227 -1.77 6.33 -9.67
CA GLY A 227 -0.39 6.02 -10.08
C GLY A 227 0.57 5.81 -8.91
N LEU A 228 0.08 5.81 -7.67
CA LEU A 228 0.90 5.52 -6.49
C LEU A 228 1.05 4.02 -6.27
N GLN A 229 2.06 3.65 -5.50
CA GLN A 229 2.48 2.27 -5.28
C GLN A 229 2.69 2.02 -3.78
N THR A 230 2.26 0.86 -3.28
CA THR A 230 2.33 0.52 -1.85
C THR A 230 3.77 0.28 -1.39
N GLU A 231 4.62 -0.28 -2.24
CA GLU A 231 6.04 -0.49 -1.96
C GLU A 231 6.83 0.82 -1.78
N TYR A 232 6.31 1.94 -2.29
CA TYR A 232 6.86 3.29 -2.12
C TYR A 232 6.18 4.07 -0.99
N GLY A 233 5.40 3.41 -0.12
CA GLY A 233 4.93 4.00 1.13
C GLY A 233 6.10 4.50 1.99
N THR A 234 5.95 5.68 2.59
CA THR A 234 7.04 6.37 3.30
C THR A 234 7.60 5.53 4.44
N GLU A 235 6.76 4.80 5.16
CA GLU A 235 7.15 3.91 6.26
C GLU A 235 8.08 2.80 5.79
N ALA A 236 7.79 2.18 4.64
CA ALA A 236 8.64 1.15 4.06
C ALA A 236 10.00 1.73 3.63
N GLN A 237 9.99 2.91 3.00
CA GLN A 237 11.21 3.59 2.58
C GLN A 237 12.08 4.02 3.77
N LEU A 238 11.48 4.51 4.86
CA LEU A 238 12.19 4.83 6.09
C LEU A 238 12.82 3.60 6.72
N GLN A 239 12.10 2.48 6.79
CA GLN A 239 12.62 1.23 7.32
C GLN A 239 13.80 0.70 6.48
N ASN A 240 13.71 0.77 5.14
CA ASN A 240 14.79 0.38 4.24
C ASN A 240 16.10 1.17 4.48
N VAL A 241 15.98 2.43 4.91
CA VAL A 241 17.14 3.25 5.31
C VAL A 241 17.58 2.94 6.73
N PHE A 242 16.64 2.89 7.68
CA PHE A 242 16.93 2.81 9.12
C PHE A 242 17.47 1.43 9.54
N LEU A 243 16.96 0.33 8.96
CA LEU A 243 17.40 -1.03 9.30
C LEU A 243 18.86 -1.32 8.90
N LYS A 244 19.46 -0.50 8.03
CA LYS A 244 20.90 -0.59 7.70
C LYS A 244 21.78 -0.08 8.85
N LYS A 245 21.22 0.64 9.82
CA LYS A 245 21.92 1.18 10.99
C LYS A 245 22.11 0.09 12.05
N LYS A 246 23.37 -0.20 12.41
CA LYS A 246 23.69 -1.09 13.54
C LYS A 246 23.10 -0.53 14.84
N GLY A 247 22.35 -1.37 15.57
CA GLY A 247 21.73 -1.02 16.85
C GLY A 247 20.53 -0.08 16.75
N GLY A 248 20.01 0.19 15.55
CA GLY A 248 18.74 0.89 15.38
C GLY A 248 17.58 0.02 15.84
N ARG A 249 16.65 0.59 16.61
CA ARG A 249 15.43 -0.09 17.04
C ARG A 249 14.20 0.53 16.41
N VAL A 250 13.34 -0.28 15.81
CA VAL A 250 12.03 0.16 15.31
C VAL A 250 10.96 -0.26 16.32
N ILE A 251 10.04 0.64 16.65
CA ILE A 251 8.93 0.39 17.58
C ILE A 251 7.63 0.95 17.03
N GLY A 252 6.49 0.46 17.54
CA GLY A 252 5.17 1.03 17.33
C GLY A 252 4.81 2.04 18.42
N LEU A 253 4.13 3.12 18.04
CA LEU A 253 3.43 4.02 18.95
C LEU A 253 2.04 3.51 19.30
N GLU A 254 1.55 2.48 18.62
CA GLU A 254 0.40 1.67 19.01
C GLU A 254 0.56 0.20 18.65
N THR A 255 -0.29 -0.63 19.26
CA THR A 255 -0.36 -2.06 18.93
C THR A 255 -1.37 -2.28 17.81
N LEU A 256 -1.22 -3.39 17.09
CA LEU A 256 -2.19 -3.78 16.06
C LEU A 256 -3.63 -3.81 16.63
N ALA A 257 -3.81 -4.39 17.82
CA ALA A 257 -5.12 -4.48 18.45
C ALA A 257 -5.73 -3.10 18.77
N GLU A 258 -4.91 -2.09 19.09
CA GLU A 258 -5.38 -0.71 19.29
C GLU A 258 -5.83 -0.07 17.98
N GLN A 259 -5.02 -0.20 16.92
CA GLN A 259 -5.37 0.31 15.61
C GLN A 259 -6.64 -0.37 15.07
N MET A 260 -6.74 -1.69 15.20
CA MET A 260 -7.93 -2.46 14.82
C MET A 260 -9.19 -2.03 15.59
N ARG A 261 -9.06 -1.68 16.87
CA ARG A 261 -10.19 -1.15 17.67
C ARG A 261 -10.67 0.21 17.17
N ALA A 262 -9.79 1.05 16.62
CA ALA A 262 -10.22 2.33 16.05
C ALA A 262 -11.24 2.15 14.91
N PHE A 263 -11.07 1.12 14.08
CA PHE A 263 -12.00 0.80 12.98
C PHE A 263 -13.15 -0.12 13.41
N THR A 264 -12.87 -1.16 14.18
CA THR A 264 -13.88 -2.15 14.57
C THR A 264 -14.84 -1.62 15.65
N GLY A 265 -14.42 -0.60 16.41
CA GLY A 265 -15.24 0.14 17.37
C GLY A 265 -16.14 1.21 16.75
N LEU A 266 -16.05 1.44 15.44
CA LEU A 266 -17.04 2.23 14.71
C LEU A 266 -18.38 1.49 14.72
N THR A 267 -19.46 2.22 15.02
CA THR A 267 -20.83 1.78 14.82
C THR A 267 -21.07 1.43 13.35
N LEU A 268 -22.05 0.58 13.06
CA LEU A 268 -22.36 0.24 11.67
C LEU A 268 -22.72 1.48 10.82
N ALA A 269 -23.34 2.50 11.43
CA ALA A 269 -23.64 3.76 10.75
C ALA A 269 -22.34 4.50 10.36
N GLU A 270 -21.36 4.58 11.26
CA GLU A 270 -20.05 5.18 10.99
C GLU A 270 -19.29 4.39 9.92
N GLN A 271 -19.26 3.05 9.98
CA GLN A 271 -18.56 2.26 8.95
C GLN A 271 -19.22 2.40 7.56
N ARG A 272 -20.54 2.53 7.51
CA ARG A 272 -21.28 2.82 6.27
C ARG A 272 -20.98 4.22 5.76
N GLU A 273 -20.94 5.21 6.64
CA GLU A 273 -20.59 6.58 6.28
C GLU A 273 -19.17 6.65 5.70
N MET A 274 -18.20 6.00 6.35
CA MET A 274 -16.81 5.93 5.89
C MET A 274 -16.73 5.41 4.46
N LEU A 275 -17.36 4.26 4.15
CA LEU A 275 -17.43 3.74 2.78
C LEU A 275 -18.26 4.64 1.83
N ALA A 276 -19.31 5.28 2.34
CA ALA A 276 -20.19 6.10 1.51
C ALA A 276 -19.50 7.36 1.00
N GLN A 277 -18.59 7.96 1.78
CA GLN A 277 -17.82 9.14 1.36
C GLN A 277 -17.04 8.87 0.07
N ASP A 278 -16.39 7.71 -0.05
CA ASP A 278 -15.67 7.32 -1.27
C ASP A 278 -16.59 7.06 -2.47
N MET A 279 -17.87 6.74 -2.22
CA MET A 279 -18.87 6.43 -3.25
C MET A 279 -19.69 7.65 -3.69
N VAL A 280 -19.46 8.84 -3.11
CA VAL A 280 -20.07 10.11 -3.56
C VAL A 280 -19.47 10.51 -4.91
N GLN A 281 -18.17 10.32 -5.07
CA GLN A 281 -17.40 10.71 -6.23
C GLN A 281 -17.19 9.56 -7.21
N THR A 282 -16.79 9.93 -8.42
CA THR A 282 -16.28 8.98 -9.42
C THR A 282 -14.84 8.54 -9.08
N PRO A 283 -14.36 7.40 -9.62
CA PRO A 283 -12.97 6.98 -9.43
C PRO A 283 -11.93 8.03 -9.85
N ALA A 284 -12.16 8.74 -10.97
CA ALA A 284 -11.25 9.79 -11.43
C ALA A 284 -11.16 10.95 -10.42
N GLN A 285 -12.28 11.36 -9.84
CA GLN A 285 -12.31 12.41 -8.82
C GLN A 285 -11.61 11.97 -7.52
N ASN A 286 -11.77 10.72 -7.09
CA ASN A 286 -11.03 10.20 -5.94
C ASN A 286 -9.52 10.15 -6.22
N ALA A 287 -9.12 9.71 -7.42
CA ALA A 287 -7.72 9.72 -7.83
C ALA A 287 -7.13 11.14 -7.84
N ASP A 288 -7.89 12.14 -8.27
CA ASP A 288 -7.46 13.54 -8.25
C ASP A 288 -7.35 14.12 -6.83
N ASP A 289 -8.22 13.69 -5.92
CA ASP A 289 -8.10 13.99 -4.48
C ASP A 289 -6.82 13.36 -3.91
N ILE A 290 -6.50 12.10 -4.21
CA ILE A 290 -5.25 11.45 -3.80
C ILE A 290 -4.02 12.18 -4.37
N LYS A 291 -4.03 12.55 -5.66
CA LYS A 291 -2.94 13.34 -6.26
C LYS A 291 -2.79 14.70 -5.59
N SER A 292 -3.89 15.31 -5.14
CA SER A 292 -3.87 16.58 -4.40
C SER A 292 -3.21 16.41 -3.04
N LEU A 293 -3.59 15.37 -2.27
CA LEU A 293 -2.94 15.02 -1.01
C LEU A 293 -1.44 14.74 -1.21
N HIS A 294 -1.08 13.97 -2.23
CA HIS A 294 0.32 13.67 -2.56
C HIS A 294 1.12 14.93 -2.91
N ARG A 295 0.55 15.89 -3.66
CA ARG A 295 1.20 17.19 -3.91
C ARG A 295 1.42 17.98 -2.61
N LEU A 296 0.42 18.04 -1.73
CA LEU A 296 0.55 18.71 -0.42
C LEU A 296 1.61 18.05 0.45
N TRP A 297 1.65 16.71 0.46
CA TRP A 297 2.68 15.93 1.14
C TRP A 297 4.08 16.25 0.60
N ARG A 298 4.26 16.34 -0.73
CA ARG A 298 5.53 16.74 -1.33
C ARG A 298 5.95 18.17 -0.98
N ILE A 299 5.00 19.08 -0.77
CA ILE A 299 5.27 20.45 -0.29
C ILE A 299 5.71 20.44 1.18
N GLY A 300 5.13 19.55 1.98
CA GLY A 300 5.52 19.31 3.37
C GLY A 300 4.85 20.22 4.39
N ASP A 301 3.66 20.72 4.10
CA ASP A 301 2.87 21.55 5.01
C ASP A 301 1.74 20.72 5.66
N ALA A 302 1.93 20.36 6.93
CA ALA A 302 0.97 19.56 7.68
C ALA A 302 -0.36 20.29 7.93
N ASP A 303 -0.36 21.61 8.08
CA ASP A 303 -1.60 22.37 8.29
C ASP A 303 -2.39 22.49 6.99
N ALA A 304 -1.72 22.62 5.85
CA ALA A 304 -2.36 22.54 4.54
C ALA A 304 -2.97 21.15 4.27
N ILE A 305 -2.29 20.07 4.67
CA ILE A 305 -2.82 18.70 4.59
C ILE A 305 -4.06 18.55 5.49
N SER A 306 -4.02 19.08 6.72
CA SER A 306 -5.15 19.07 7.65
C SER A 306 -6.35 19.84 7.10
N ALA A 307 -6.13 21.05 6.56
CA ALA A 307 -7.18 21.86 5.95
C ALA A 307 -7.80 21.17 4.72
N TRP A 308 -6.99 20.52 3.88
CA TRP A 308 -7.48 19.72 2.76
C TRP A 308 -8.36 18.55 3.23
N ALA A 309 -7.95 17.85 4.29
CA ALA A 309 -8.70 16.72 4.82
C ALA A 309 -10.06 17.15 5.39
N VAL A 310 -10.10 18.27 6.13
CA VAL A 310 -11.35 18.87 6.62
C VAL A 310 -12.26 19.25 5.46
N ALA A 311 -11.74 19.94 4.44
CA ALA A 311 -12.53 20.35 3.28
C ALA A 311 -13.06 19.14 2.47
N LYS A 312 -12.26 18.07 2.33
CA LYS A 312 -12.71 16.81 1.72
C LYS A 312 -13.84 16.20 2.54
N GLY A 313 -13.69 16.10 3.86
CA GLY A 313 -14.71 15.58 4.77
C GLY A 313 -16.01 16.38 4.67
N GLU A 314 -15.96 17.71 4.72
CA GLU A 314 -17.14 18.57 4.59
C GLU A 314 -17.87 18.42 3.25
N ARG A 315 -17.12 18.19 2.17
CA ARG A 315 -17.65 18.01 0.82
C ARG A 315 -18.27 16.63 0.60
N LEU A 316 -17.74 15.59 1.22
CA LEU A 316 -18.12 14.20 0.98
C LEU A 316 -19.03 13.59 2.04
N ALA A 317 -18.99 14.12 3.27
CA ALA A 317 -19.81 13.61 4.36
C ALA A 317 -21.29 13.72 4.03
N ARG A 318 -21.99 12.59 4.13
CA ARG A 318 -23.46 12.57 4.11
C ARG A 318 -24.03 12.95 5.47
N SER A 319 -23.25 12.74 6.53
CA SER A 319 -23.56 13.19 7.89
C SER A 319 -22.31 13.79 8.53
N LYS A 320 -22.33 15.11 8.78
CA LYS A 320 -21.25 15.82 9.46
C LYS A 320 -20.95 15.23 10.84
N ALA A 321 -21.99 14.81 11.58
CA ALA A 321 -21.84 14.22 12.89
C ALA A 321 -21.14 12.85 12.85
N LEU A 322 -21.51 12.00 11.89
CA LEU A 322 -20.84 10.70 11.72
C LEU A 322 -19.40 10.87 11.26
N SER A 323 -19.15 11.76 10.29
CA SER A 323 -17.78 12.07 9.83
C SER A 323 -16.89 12.56 10.97
N ALA A 324 -17.37 13.52 11.76
CA ALA A 324 -16.62 14.04 12.91
C ALA A 324 -16.35 12.96 13.97
N SER A 325 -17.29 12.03 14.18
CA SER A 325 -17.12 10.91 15.10
C SER A 325 -16.10 9.88 14.59
N ILE A 326 -16.11 9.60 13.28
CA ILE A 326 -15.09 8.79 12.62
C ILE A 326 -13.72 9.44 12.84
N ASP A 327 -13.53 10.70 12.43
CA ASP A 327 -12.25 11.41 12.57
C ASP A 327 -11.74 11.43 14.02
N ASN A 328 -12.65 11.57 14.99
CA ASN A 328 -12.28 11.47 16.41
C ASN A 328 -11.67 10.12 16.78
N LYS A 329 -12.26 9.01 16.32
CA LYS A 329 -11.79 7.66 16.67
C LYS A 329 -10.55 7.26 15.87
N ILE A 330 -10.53 7.55 14.56
CA ILE A 330 -9.46 7.09 13.66
C ILE A 330 -8.26 8.05 13.58
N VAL A 331 -8.41 9.31 13.99
CA VAL A 331 -7.31 10.30 14.00
C VAL A 331 -7.07 10.85 15.40
N TYR A 332 -8.03 11.56 16.00
CA TYR A 332 -7.72 12.43 17.14
C TYR A 332 -7.49 11.70 18.47
N GLU A 333 -8.18 10.59 18.72
CA GLU A 333 -7.89 9.70 19.85
C GLU A 333 -6.50 9.08 19.74
N ARG A 334 -6.10 8.71 18.52
CA ARG A 334 -4.77 8.17 18.22
C ARG A 334 -3.69 9.25 18.37
N ASN A 335 -3.93 10.49 17.94
CA ASN A 335 -3.01 11.62 18.16
C ASN A 335 -2.64 11.79 19.63
N ARG A 336 -3.64 11.76 20.52
CA ARG A 336 -3.41 11.86 21.98
C ARG A 336 -2.54 10.72 22.49
N ARG A 337 -2.79 9.49 22.03
CA ARG A 337 -2.02 8.29 22.37
C ARG A 337 -0.57 8.37 21.86
N PHE A 338 -0.40 8.78 20.60
CA PHE A 338 0.91 8.97 19.98
C PHE A 338 1.76 9.97 20.74
N VAL A 339 1.19 11.15 21.06
CA VAL A 339 1.91 12.18 21.83
C VAL A 339 2.31 11.64 23.19
N ALA A 340 1.38 11.07 23.95
CA ALA A 340 1.67 10.52 25.28
C ALA A 340 2.82 9.48 25.24
N ARG A 341 2.81 8.59 24.24
CA ARG A 341 3.83 7.53 24.12
C ARG A 341 5.16 8.06 23.63
N MET A 342 5.18 8.87 22.57
CA MET A 342 6.44 9.42 22.07
C MET A 342 7.13 10.28 23.13
N THR A 343 6.39 11.03 23.94
CA THR A 343 6.95 11.82 25.05
C THR A 343 7.42 10.95 26.21
N ALA A 344 6.77 9.81 26.48
CA ALA A 344 7.22 8.86 27.49
C ALA A 344 8.50 8.11 27.05
N ILE A 345 8.69 7.89 25.75
CA ILE A 345 9.88 7.26 25.17
C ILE A 345 11.04 8.25 25.06
N ALA A 346 10.74 9.54 24.84
CA ALA A 346 11.72 10.58 24.62
C ALA A 346 12.65 10.74 25.83
N ALA A 347 13.95 10.90 25.56
CA ALA A 347 14.95 11.09 26.60
C ALA A 347 15.92 12.24 26.26
N PRO A 348 16.47 12.94 27.27
CA PRO A 348 17.49 13.97 27.07
C PRO A 348 18.69 13.45 26.27
N ASN A 349 19.14 14.24 25.29
CA ASN A 349 20.28 13.94 24.41
C ASN A 349 20.17 12.62 23.63
N ARG A 350 18.94 12.09 23.48
CA ARG A 350 18.69 10.83 22.78
C ARG A 350 17.49 11.02 21.85
N PRO A 351 17.71 11.58 20.64
CA PRO A 351 16.62 11.95 19.75
C PRO A 351 15.74 10.76 19.36
N LEU A 352 14.44 10.97 19.28
CA LEU A 352 13.48 9.99 18.76
C LEU A 352 13.04 10.43 17.37
N PHE A 353 13.14 9.53 16.38
CA PHE A 353 12.53 9.74 15.08
C PHE A 353 11.14 9.13 15.10
N VAL A 354 10.11 9.93 14.83
CA VAL A 354 8.71 9.53 14.79
C VAL A 354 8.22 9.68 13.35
N ALA A 355 7.60 8.63 12.81
CA ALA A 355 6.95 8.66 11.51
C ALA A 355 5.52 8.10 11.62
N ILE A 356 4.54 8.95 11.37
CA ILE A 356 3.10 8.64 11.49
C ILE A 356 2.36 9.28 10.31
N GLY A 357 1.16 8.82 9.98
CA GLY A 357 0.40 9.28 8.82
C GLY A 357 0.26 10.80 8.78
N ALA A 358 0.42 11.40 7.61
CA ALA A 358 0.45 12.86 7.46
C ALA A 358 -0.82 13.57 7.97
N LEU A 359 -1.97 12.88 7.94
CA LEU A 359 -3.25 13.37 8.47
C LEU A 359 -3.25 13.55 10.00
N HIS A 360 -2.30 12.94 10.71
CA HIS A 360 -2.17 13.07 12.17
C HIS A 360 -1.48 14.36 12.60
N LEU A 361 -0.73 15.05 11.72
CA LEU A 361 0.22 16.07 12.14
C LEU A 361 -0.40 17.44 12.40
N GLY A 362 -1.12 17.99 11.42
CA GLY A 362 -1.55 19.39 11.42
C GLY A 362 -2.93 19.66 12.01
N GLY A 363 -3.25 20.94 12.16
CA GLY A 363 -4.51 21.43 12.70
C GLY A 363 -4.57 21.43 14.24
N PRO A 364 -5.67 21.94 14.82
CA PRO A 364 -5.77 22.25 16.25
C PRO A 364 -5.75 21.01 17.17
N ARG A 365 -6.00 19.82 16.61
CA ARG A 365 -5.95 18.53 17.31
C ARG A 365 -4.85 17.61 16.74
N GLY A 366 -3.98 18.16 15.90
CA GLY A 366 -2.85 17.46 15.31
C GLY A 366 -1.74 17.23 16.33
N VAL A 367 -0.89 16.24 16.08
CA VAL A 367 0.27 15.90 16.93
C VAL A 367 1.20 17.09 17.15
N LEU A 368 1.42 17.91 16.12
CA LEU A 368 2.29 19.08 16.24
C LEU A 368 1.76 20.10 17.24
N GLU A 369 0.44 20.34 17.23
CA GLU A 369 -0.21 21.25 18.17
C GLU A 369 -0.27 20.68 19.59
N LEU A 370 -0.58 19.39 19.73
CA LEU A 370 -0.56 18.72 21.02
C LEU A 370 0.85 18.74 21.66
N LEU A 371 1.92 18.65 20.86
CA LEU A 371 3.29 18.82 21.35
C LEU A 371 3.56 20.26 21.82
N ARG A 372 3.08 21.28 21.09
CA ARG A 372 3.18 22.69 21.52
C ARG A 372 2.49 22.91 22.86
N GLN A 373 1.30 22.34 23.04
CA GLN A 373 0.55 22.41 24.30
C GLN A 373 1.30 21.75 25.47
N GLN A 374 2.17 20.78 25.20
CA GLN A 374 3.06 20.18 26.20
C GLN A 374 4.39 20.93 26.39
N GLY A 375 4.54 22.12 25.79
CA GLY A 375 5.70 22.99 25.93
C GLY A 375 6.88 22.64 25.04
N TYR A 376 6.67 21.88 23.96
CA TYR A 376 7.68 21.71 22.92
C TYR A 376 7.67 22.91 21.96
N ARG A 377 8.86 23.41 21.59
CA ARG A 377 9.01 24.28 20.42
C ARG A 377 9.01 23.41 19.17
N VAL A 378 8.09 23.67 18.24
CA VAL A 378 7.91 22.90 17.00
C VAL A 378 8.27 23.77 15.81
N ASP A 379 9.34 23.39 15.11
CA ASP A 379 9.89 24.11 13.96
C ASP A 379 9.77 23.25 12.70
N ALA A 380 9.33 23.85 11.59
CA ALA A 380 9.41 23.22 10.26
C ALA A 380 10.87 23.17 9.80
N ASN A 381 11.32 22.05 9.21
CA ASN A 381 12.76 21.81 8.99
C ASN A 381 13.22 21.73 7.52
#